data_AF-A0AAJ3NGC7-F1
#
_entry.id   AF-A0AAJ3NGC7-F1
#
_cell.length_a   1.000
_cell.length_b   1.000
_cell.length_c   1.000
_cell.angle_alpha   90.00
_cell.angle_beta   90.00
_cell.angle_gamma   90.00
#
_symmetry.space_group_name_H-M   'P 1'
#
loop_
_entity.id
_entity.type
_entity.pdbx_description
1 polymer ?
#
loop_
_entity_poly.entity_id
_entity_poly.type
_entity_poly.pdbx_seq_one_letter_code
_entity_poly.pdbx_strand_id
1 'polypeptide(L)' 'MLSGLFHGQLRYDNDIIIGCIAQTELCIPKLKDKHVGPIASQISVIGKTPLLDNLNTQENNIVMVFGLQRGF' A
#
# COMPACT_ATOMS: atom_id res chain seq x y z
N MET A 1 -4.99 -4.91 -46.16
CA MET A 1 -5.83 -5.56 -45.14
C MET A 1 -5.21 -5.28 -43.78
N LEU A 2 -5.82 -4.41 -42.98
CA LEU A 2 -5.32 -4.01 -41.66
C LEU A 2 -5.79 -5.03 -40.61
N SER A 3 -4.86 -5.83 -40.09
CA SER A 3 -5.12 -6.73 -38.96
C SER A 3 -5.28 -5.90 -37.68
N GLY A 4 -6.52 -5.76 -37.22
CA GLY A 4 -6.83 -5.19 -35.92
C GLY A 4 -6.23 -6.04 -34.80
N LEU A 5 -5.19 -5.53 -34.16
CA LEU A 5 -4.68 -6.06 -32.88
C LEU A 5 -5.74 -5.80 -31.80
N PHE A 6 -6.48 -6.85 -31.44
CA PHE A 6 -7.33 -6.84 -30.26
C PHE A 6 -6.44 -6.69 -29.01
N HIS A 7 -6.34 -5.46 -28.49
CA HIS A 7 -5.84 -5.22 -27.15
C HIS A 7 -6.94 -5.58 -26.14
N GLY A 8 -6.83 -6.76 -25.53
CA GLY A 8 -7.60 -7.12 -24.36
C GLY A 8 -7.06 -6.42 -23.13
N GLN A 9 -7.36 -5.13 -22.97
CA GLN A 9 -7.04 -4.41 -21.73
C GLN A 9 -8.12 -4.72 -20.69
N LEU A 10 -7.72 -5.35 -19.58
CA LEU A 10 -8.59 -5.48 -18.40
C LEU A 10 -8.91 -4.07 -17.89
N ARG A 11 -10.16 -3.63 -18.05
CA ARG A 11 -10.67 -2.39 -17.44
C ARG A 11 -11.01 -2.74 -16.00
N TYR A 12 -10.07 -2.52 -15.09
CA TYR A 12 -10.39 -2.47 -13.67
C TYR A 12 -11.18 -1.18 -13.42
N ASP A 13 -12.33 -1.30 -12.78
CA ASP A 13 -13.12 -0.16 -12.34
C ASP A 13 -12.45 0.42 -11.10
N ASN A 14 -11.32 1.10 -11.31
CA ASN A 14 -10.48 1.65 -10.25
C ASN A 14 -11.20 2.73 -9.43
N ASP A 15 -12.31 3.27 -9.95
CA ASP A 15 -13.17 4.21 -9.25
C ASP A 15 -14.08 3.50 -8.22
N ILE A 16 -14.30 2.19 -8.38
CA ILE A 16 -15.10 1.34 -7.48
C ILE A 16 -14.20 0.48 -6.57
N ILE A 17 -13.14 -0.11 -7.14
CA ILE A 17 -12.24 -1.01 -6.43
C ILE A 17 -10.97 -0.25 -6.03
N ILE A 18 -11.03 0.35 -4.86
CA ILE A 18 -9.91 1.11 -4.30
C ILE A 18 -9.09 0.18 -3.40
N GLY A 19 -7.81 0.02 -3.70
CA GLY A 19 -6.90 -0.76 -2.88
C GLY A 19 -6.68 -0.15 -1.49
N CYS A 20 -6.49 -0.97 -0.46
CA CYS A 20 -6.29 -0.52 0.92
C CYS A 20 -5.21 0.56 1.09
N ILE A 21 -4.17 0.56 0.24
CA ILE A 21 -3.08 1.55 0.29
C ILE A 21 -3.54 2.96 -0.10
N ALA A 22 -4.57 3.08 -0.94
CA ALA A 22 -5.19 4.36 -1.27
C ALA A 22 -6.18 4.82 -0.18
N GLN A 23 -6.51 3.95 0.78
CA GLN A 23 -7.38 4.25 1.91
C GLN A 23 -6.62 4.22 3.25
N THR A 24 -5.31 4.43 3.22
CA THR A 24 -4.49 4.27 4.42
C THR A 24 -4.92 5.22 5.54
N GLU A 25 -5.45 6.40 5.21
CA GLU A 25 -6.04 7.36 6.15
C GLU A 25 -7.20 6.80 6.98
N LEU A 26 -7.94 5.80 6.48
CA LEU A 26 -9.00 5.13 7.22
C LEU A 26 -8.47 4.04 8.17
N CYS A 27 -7.24 3.57 7.90
CA CYS A 27 -6.62 2.45 8.60
C CYS A 27 -5.67 2.92 9.69
N ILE A 28 -4.85 3.96 9.46
CA ILE A 28 -3.86 4.41 10.46
C ILE A 28 -4.50 4.83 11.79
N PRO A 29 -5.64 5.55 11.85
CA PRO A 29 -6.27 5.89 13.12
C PRO A 29 -6.63 4.67 13.98
N LYS A 30 -6.83 3.49 13.38
CA LYS A 30 -7.13 2.24 14.09
C LYS A 30 -5.90 1.59 14.72
N LEU A 31 -4.71 2.08 14.39
CA LEU A 31 -3.41 1.62 14.88
C LEU A 31 -2.92 2.40 16.09
N LYS A 32 -3.59 3.51 16.42
CA LYS A 32 -3.26 4.34 17.58
C LYS A 32 -3.22 3.51 18.86
N ASP A 33 -2.20 3.78 19.69
CA ASP A 33 -1.95 3.12 20.98
C ASP A 33 -1.70 1.60 20.89
N LYS A 34 -1.46 1.06 19.69
CA LYS A 34 -1.13 -0.36 19.48
C LYS A 34 0.33 -0.55 19.13
N HIS A 35 0.86 -1.71 19.50
CA HIS A 35 2.10 -2.24 18.96
C HIS A 35 1.85 -2.77 17.55
N VAL A 36 2.47 -2.15 16.56
CA VAL A 36 2.23 -2.46 15.15
C VAL A 36 3.43 -3.19 14.58
N GLY A 37 3.18 -4.36 13.98
CA GLY A 37 4.16 -5.13 13.22
C GLY A 37 3.84 -5.10 11.73
N PRO A 38 4.26 -4.06 10.97
CA PRO A 38 3.95 -3.99 9.54
C PRO A 38 4.71 -5.06 8.75
N ILE A 39 3.98 -5.70 7.82
CA ILE A 39 4.57 -6.49 6.73
C ILE A 39 4.66 -5.55 5.54
N ALA A 40 5.89 -5.23 5.12
CA ALA A 40 6.15 -4.25 4.09
C ALA A 40 7.16 -4.78 3.06
N SER A 41 7.13 -4.19 1.88
CA SER A 41 8.11 -4.41 0.83
C SER A 41 8.43 -3.07 0.16
N GLN A 42 9.41 -3.06 -0.74
CA GLN A 42 9.81 -1.84 -1.47
C GLN A 42 8.68 -1.16 -2.23
N ILE A 43 7.60 -1.88 -2.57
CA ILE A 43 6.41 -1.33 -3.25
C ILE A 43 5.34 -0.81 -2.28
N SER A 44 5.53 -0.95 -0.97
CA SER A 44 4.63 -0.46 0.07
C SER A 44 4.81 1.05 0.23
N VAL A 45 4.25 1.82 -0.70
CA VAL A 45 4.35 3.29 -0.77
C VAL A 45 2.94 3.90 -0.70
N ILE A 46 2.74 4.86 0.20
CA ILE A 46 1.50 5.67 0.26
C ILE A 46 1.80 6.98 -0.48
N GLY A 47 1.14 7.18 -1.63
CA GLY A 47 1.43 8.32 -2.50
C GLY A 47 2.88 8.26 -3.01
N LYS A 48 3.76 9.11 -2.48
CA LYS A 48 5.20 9.14 -2.79
C LYS A 48 6.10 8.75 -1.61
N THR A 49 5.51 8.41 -0.48
CA THR A 49 6.22 8.20 0.78
C THR A 49 6.15 6.73 1.16
N PRO A 50 7.28 6.09 1.52
CA PRO A 50 7.28 4.73 2.03
C PRO A 50 6.31 4.55 3.21
N LEU A 51 5.70 3.37 3.32
CA LEU A 51 4.71 3.07 4.36
C LEU A 51 5.30 3.27 5.77
N LEU A 52 6.54 2.86 6.00
CA LEU A 52 7.18 2.94 7.32
C LEU A 52 7.41 4.39 7.77
N ASP A 53 7.82 5.25 6.84
CA ASP A 53 8.02 6.67 7.13
C ASP A 53 6.70 7.35 7.53
N ASN A 54 5.60 6.99 6.86
CA ASN A 54 4.27 7.45 7.23
C ASN A 54 3.82 6.92 8.60
N LEU A 55 4.12 5.67 8.93
CA LEU A 55 3.74 5.10 10.23
C LEU A 55 4.55 5.69 11.39
N ASN A 56 5.83 6.00 11.15
CA ASN A 56 6.73 6.57 12.15
C ASN A 56 6.38 8.03 12.50
N THR A 57 5.82 8.79 11.55
CA THR A 57 5.40 10.19 11.77
C THR A 57 4.11 10.33 12.58
N GLN A 58 3.32 9.27 12.73
CA GLN A 58 1.99 9.30 13.37
C GLN A 58 1.96 8.73 14.80
N GLU A 59 3.09 8.76 15.51
CA GLU A 59 3.24 8.23 16.89
C GLU A 59 2.82 6.75 17.06
N ASN A 60 2.78 5.98 15.97
CA ASN A 60 2.48 4.55 16.06
C ASN A 60 3.70 3.80 16.61
N ASN A 61 3.48 2.93 17.58
CA ASN A 61 4.55 2.14 18.16
C ASN A 61 4.89 0.95 17.25
N ILE A 62 5.79 1.18 16.28
CA ILE A 62 6.31 0.12 15.42
C ILE A 62 7.29 -0.74 16.22
N VAL A 63 6.92 -1.99 16.48
CA VAL A 63 7.72 -2.91 17.30
C VAL A 63 8.64 -3.81 16.48
N MET A 64 8.25 -4.15 15.25
CA MET A 64 9.01 -5.04 14.37
C MET A 64 8.53 -4.87 12.93
N VAL A 65 9.44 -4.93 11.96
CA VAL A 65 9.09 -4.87 10.53
C VAL A 65 9.41 -6.20 9.88
N PHE A 66 8.44 -6.75 9.16
CA PHE A 66 8.62 -7.99 8.38
C PHE A 66 8.80 -7.63 6.91
N GLY A 67 10.01 -7.84 6.39
CA GLY A 67 10.31 -7.70 4.96
C GLY A 67 9.89 -8.94 4.17
N LEU A 68 9.42 -8.73 2.95
CA LEU A 68 9.26 -9.81 1.97
C LEU A 68 10.61 -10.14 1.30
N GLN A 69 10.58 -10.88 0.20
CA GLN A 69 11.72 -11.57 -0.44
C GLN A 69 12.96 -10.69 -0.74
N ARG A 70 12.81 -9.36 -0.84
CA ARG A 70 13.92 -8.41 -1.12
C ARG A 70 14.06 -7.30 -0.07
N GLY A 71 13.53 -7.52 1.12
CA GLY A 71 13.45 -6.48 2.16
C GLY A 71 12.31 -5.50 1.92
N PHE A 72 12.38 -4.37 2.63
CA PHE A 72 11.40 -3.29 2.61
C PHE A 72 12.08 -1.96 2.31
#